data_AF-A0A7Y2JQM2-F1
#
_entry.id   AF-A0A7Y2JQM2-F1
#
_cell.length_a   1.000
_cell.length_b   1.000
_cell.length_c   1.000
_cell.angle_alpha   90.00
_cell.angle_beta   90.00
_cell.angle_gamma   90.00
#
_symmetry.space_group_name_H-M   'P 1'
#
loop_
_entity.id
_entity.type
_entity.pdbx_description
1 polymer ?
#
loop_
_entity_poly.entity_id
_entity_poly.type
_entity_poly.pdbx_seq_one_letter_code
_entity_poly.pdbx_strand_id
1 'polypeptide(L)'
;SVPPADLQQTDTYFVVAHFHYVLFGGSVLALFGGAYYWFPKMFGRMLGDGLGKVHFWLTFIGMNLTFFPMHFLGLNGMPRRVYTYPDGLGFELWNRIETIGSLVLGASFLVFIYNIIKSWRTTAPADPWEGATLEWAIPSPPQEFNFPALPSVYSRDPLWEQRRMHGEGPEPKRMSGEGIHLPNPSFWPVVTALGLAVFFVGFLLGVNLWVILAGGGIVALGIFAWAFEPAG
;
A
#
# COMPACT_ATOMS: atom_id res chain seq x y z
N SER A 1 21.34 -15.07 9.81
CA SER A 1 22.31 -14.10 10.38
C SER A 1 23.57 -14.82 10.80
N VAL A 2 24.73 -14.18 10.72
CA VAL A 2 26.04 -14.73 11.15
C VAL A 2 26.67 -13.71 12.11
N PRO A 3 26.71 -13.96 13.43
CA PRO A 3 27.04 -12.93 14.41
C PRO A 3 28.41 -12.25 14.22
N PRO A 4 29.50 -12.96 13.86
CA PRO A 4 30.77 -12.29 13.59
C PRO A 4 30.72 -11.29 12.43
N ALA A 5 29.95 -11.57 11.37
CA ALA A 5 29.77 -10.65 10.24
C ALA A 5 28.87 -9.46 10.63
N ASP A 6 27.86 -9.71 11.46
CA ASP A 6 26.96 -8.66 11.98
C ASP A 6 27.73 -7.64 12.82
N LEU A 7 28.70 -8.06 13.64
CA LEU A 7 29.55 -7.13 14.40
C LEU A 7 30.30 -6.11 13.53
N GLN A 8 30.64 -6.47 12.29
CA GLN A 8 31.26 -5.54 11.34
C GLN A 8 30.21 -4.67 10.62
N GLN A 9 29.07 -5.25 10.27
CA GLN A 9 28.08 -4.63 9.39
C GLN A 9 27.05 -3.79 10.15
N THR A 10 26.85 -4.07 11.43
CA THR A 10 25.92 -3.36 12.29
C THR A 10 26.21 -1.87 12.30
N ASP A 11 25.15 -1.07 12.36
CA ASP A 11 25.21 0.40 12.29
C ASP A 11 25.91 1.00 11.06
N THR A 12 26.16 0.22 10.00
CA THR A 12 26.64 0.74 8.72
C THR A 12 25.52 0.86 7.68
N TYR A 13 25.85 1.47 6.55
CA TYR A 13 25.00 1.49 5.35
C TYR A 13 24.64 0.09 4.84
N PHE A 14 25.37 -0.98 5.21
CA PHE A 14 25.06 -2.34 4.77
C PHE A 14 23.69 -2.81 5.29
N VAL A 15 23.39 -2.54 6.56
CA VAL A 15 22.10 -2.86 7.17
C VAL A 15 20.98 -2.03 6.54
N VAL A 16 21.26 -0.75 6.23
CA VAL A 16 20.32 0.12 5.52
C VAL A 16 20.00 -0.45 4.14
N ALA A 17 21.03 -0.84 3.38
CA ALA A 17 20.91 -1.42 2.05
C ALA A 17 20.07 -2.70 2.07
N HIS A 18 20.42 -3.65 2.94
CA HIS A 18 19.71 -4.93 3.06
C HIS A 18 18.22 -4.74 3.34
N PHE A 19 17.89 -3.92 4.35
CA PHE A 19 16.50 -3.67 4.74
C PHE A 19 15.69 -3.02 3.61
N HIS A 20 16.26 -2.03 2.92
CA HIS A 20 15.56 -1.40 1.79
C HIS A 20 15.42 -2.35 0.60
N TYR A 21 16.37 -3.27 0.38
CA TYR A 21 16.22 -4.27 -0.68
C TYR A 21 15.01 -5.18 -0.47
N VAL A 22 14.78 -5.63 0.77
CA VAL A 22 13.65 -6.52 1.08
C VAL A 22 12.33 -5.76 1.24
N LEU A 23 12.35 -4.58 1.87
CA LEU A 23 11.13 -3.80 2.10
C LEU A 23 10.70 -3.05 0.83
N PHE A 24 11.62 -2.38 0.15
CA PHE A 24 11.30 -1.66 -1.09
C PHE A 24 11.13 -2.64 -2.25
N GLY A 25 12.11 -3.53 -2.45
CA GLY A 25 12.08 -4.51 -3.54
C GLY A 25 11.01 -5.59 -3.36
N GLY A 26 10.62 -5.90 -2.13
CA GLY A 26 9.50 -6.80 -1.82
C GLY A 26 8.20 -6.04 -1.66
N SER A 27 8.01 -5.39 -0.51
CA SER A 27 6.71 -4.82 -0.11
C SER A 27 6.26 -3.66 -0.99
N VAL A 28 7.13 -2.68 -1.31
CA VAL A 28 6.73 -1.51 -2.11
C VAL A 28 6.43 -1.90 -3.56
N LEU A 29 7.27 -2.75 -4.18
CA LEU A 29 6.97 -3.27 -5.52
C LEU A 29 5.69 -4.12 -5.53
N ALA A 30 5.43 -4.91 -4.49
CA ALA A 30 4.17 -5.66 -4.36
C ALA A 30 2.96 -4.73 -4.19
N LEU A 31 3.08 -3.65 -3.43
CA LEU A 31 2.03 -2.63 -3.30
C LEU A 31 1.71 -1.97 -4.65
N PHE A 32 2.73 -1.64 -5.45
CA PHE A 32 2.50 -1.14 -6.80
C PHE A 32 1.90 -2.21 -7.72
N GLY A 33 2.39 -3.44 -7.67
CA GLY A 33 1.80 -4.56 -8.42
C GLY A 33 0.32 -4.76 -8.09
N GLY A 34 -0.02 -4.76 -6.80
CA GLY A 34 -1.39 -4.80 -6.32
C GLY A 34 -2.21 -3.57 -6.73
N ALA A 35 -1.61 -2.38 -6.69
CA ALA A 35 -2.26 -1.17 -7.19
C ALA A 35 -2.62 -1.33 -8.67
N TYR A 36 -1.69 -1.71 -9.55
CA TYR A 36 -2.00 -1.93 -10.98
C TYR A 36 -3.01 -3.06 -11.21
N TYR A 37 -2.92 -4.14 -10.42
CA TYR A 37 -3.82 -5.29 -10.56
C TYR A 37 -5.25 -4.96 -10.13
N TRP A 38 -5.45 -4.36 -8.95
CA TRP A 38 -6.78 -4.06 -8.40
C TRP A 38 -7.30 -2.64 -8.68
N PHE A 39 -6.54 -1.75 -9.33
CA PHE A 39 -7.04 -0.42 -9.73
C PHE A 39 -8.37 -0.48 -10.49
N PRO A 40 -8.54 -1.38 -11.49
CA PRO A 40 -9.80 -1.53 -12.20
C PRO A 40 -10.95 -1.91 -11.28
N LYS A 41 -10.69 -2.79 -10.31
CA LYS A 41 -11.71 -3.24 -9.35
C LYS A 41 -12.10 -2.14 -8.38
N MET A 42 -11.14 -1.35 -7.87
CA MET A 42 -11.42 -0.29 -6.90
C MET A 42 -12.13 0.92 -7.54
N PHE A 43 -11.73 1.32 -8.75
CA PHE A 43 -12.16 2.60 -9.33
C PHE A 43 -12.97 2.46 -10.63
N GLY A 44 -13.08 1.26 -11.20
CA GLY A 44 -13.70 1.05 -12.51
C GLY A 44 -12.90 1.69 -13.66
N ARG A 45 -11.59 1.94 -13.46
CA ARG A 45 -10.72 2.60 -14.44
C ARG A 45 -9.50 1.76 -14.79
N MET A 46 -9.06 1.79 -16.05
CA MET A 46 -7.84 1.11 -16.50
C MET A 46 -6.65 2.04 -16.53
N LEU A 47 -5.60 1.73 -15.77
CA LEU A 47 -4.31 2.42 -15.88
C LEU A 47 -3.65 2.11 -17.24
N GLY A 48 -2.94 3.07 -17.80
CA GLY A 48 -2.23 2.89 -19.07
C GLY A 48 -1.00 2.00 -18.92
N ASP A 49 -0.95 0.92 -19.71
CA ASP A 49 0.16 -0.06 -19.71
C ASP A 49 1.52 0.56 -20.04
N GLY A 50 1.58 1.45 -21.05
CA GLY A 50 2.83 2.13 -21.42
C GLY A 50 3.43 2.95 -20.29
N LEU A 51 2.60 3.75 -19.59
CA LEU A 51 3.05 4.51 -18.42
C LEU A 51 3.34 3.60 -17.22
N GLY A 52 2.63 2.46 -17.11
CA GLY A 52 2.91 1.43 -16.10
C GLY A 52 4.31 0.84 -16.25
N LYS A 53 4.70 0.50 -17.48
CA LYS A 53 6.06 0.00 -17.80
C LYS A 53 7.13 1.05 -17.52
N VAL A 54 6.88 2.32 -17.87
CA VAL A 54 7.81 3.41 -17.55
C VAL A 54 7.97 3.55 -16.04
N HIS A 55 6.86 3.57 -15.29
CA HIS A 55 6.90 3.63 -13.83
C HIS A 55 7.65 2.43 -13.22
N PHE A 56 7.41 1.21 -13.71
CA PHE A 56 8.13 0.02 -13.28
C PHE A 56 9.64 0.16 -13.50
N TRP A 57 10.08 0.50 -14.71
CA TRP A 57 11.51 0.59 -15.01
C TRP A 57 12.21 1.71 -14.25
N LEU A 58 11.59 2.88 -14.11
CA LEU A 58 12.13 3.97 -13.30
C LEU A 58 12.25 3.55 -11.83
N THR A 59 11.24 2.87 -11.29
CA THR A 59 11.27 2.40 -9.90
C THR A 59 12.35 1.34 -9.70
N PHE A 60 12.46 0.36 -10.61
CA PHE A 60 13.44 -0.70 -10.54
C PHE A 60 14.88 -0.17 -10.67
N ILE A 61 15.15 0.69 -11.66
CA ILE A 61 16.47 1.30 -11.87
C ILE A 61 16.79 2.24 -10.71
N GLY A 62 15.85 3.10 -10.32
CA GLY A 62 16.02 4.03 -9.19
C GLY A 62 16.34 3.30 -7.90
N MET A 63 15.63 2.22 -7.58
CA MET A 63 15.88 1.38 -6.40
C MET A 63 17.30 0.85 -6.39
N ASN A 64 17.77 0.27 -7.51
CA ASN A 64 19.13 -0.27 -7.57
C ASN A 64 20.17 0.84 -7.49
N LEU A 65 19.97 1.97 -8.16
CA LEU A 65 20.88 3.12 -8.06
C LEU A 65 20.94 3.69 -6.64
N THR A 66 19.82 3.70 -5.91
CA THR A 66 19.75 4.22 -4.54
C THR A 66 20.34 3.25 -3.52
N PHE A 67 19.97 1.97 -3.55
CA PHE A 67 20.26 1.08 -2.44
C PHE A 67 21.40 0.10 -2.74
N PHE A 68 21.72 -0.19 -4.01
CA PHE A 68 22.80 -1.11 -4.32
C PHE A 68 24.16 -0.57 -3.85
N PRO A 69 24.51 0.70 -4.15
CA PRO A 69 25.81 1.25 -3.73
C PRO A 69 26.01 1.28 -2.23
N MET A 70 24.92 1.35 -1.45
CA MET A 70 24.96 1.34 0.01
C MET A 70 25.59 0.06 0.56
N HIS A 71 25.55 -1.06 -0.17
CA HIS A 71 26.28 -2.27 0.22
C HIS A 71 27.80 -2.03 0.19
N PHE A 72 28.32 -1.36 -0.86
CA PHE A 72 29.74 -1.04 -0.96
C PHE A 72 30.15 -0.02 0.11
N LEU A 73 29.36 1.03 0.32
CA LEU A 73 29.61 2.01 1.39
C LEU A 73 29.60 1.37 2.78
N GLY A 74 28.63 0.47 3.03
CA GLY A 74 28.55 -0.27 4.28
C GLY A 74 29.76 -1.18 4.51
N LEU A 75 30.22 -1.90 3.48
CA LEU A 75 31.43 -2.71 3.55
C LEU A 75 32.70 -1.87 3.75
N ASN A 76 32.72 -0.65 3.21
CA ASN A 76 33.80 0.32 3.42
C ASN A 76 33.69 1.06 4.76
N GLY A 77 32.74 0.68 5.63
CA GLY A 77 32.63 1.20 6.99
C GLY A 77 31.88 2.53 7.11
N MET A 78 31.11 2.95 6.11
CA MET A 78 30.28 4.16 6.23
C MET A 78 29.16 3.93 7.27
N PRO A 79 29.14 4.68 8.38
CA PRO A 79 28.11 4.54 9.40
C PRO A 79 26.76 5.09 8.90
N ARG A 80 25.65 4.52 9.38
CA ARG A 80 24.32 5.10 9.18
C ARG A 80 24.09 6.29 10.11
N ARG A 81 23.07 7.10 9.81
CA ARG A 81 22.64 8.26 10.65
C ARG A 81 23.70 9.36 10.82
N VAL A 82 24.56 9.53 9.82
CA VAL A 82 25.46 10.69 9.73
C VAL A 82 24.94 11.66 8.67
N TYR A 83 24.98 12.96 8.96
CA TYR A 83 24.53 14.00 8.02
C TYR A 83 25.65 14.46 7.07
N THR A 84 26.91 14.17 7.42
CA THR A 84 28.11 14.51 6.64
C THR A 84 29.20 13.48 6.90
N TYR A 85 30.18 13.41 6.00
CA TYR A 85 31.36 12.55 6.12
C TYR A 85 32.60 13.35 5.65
N PRO A 86 33.78 13.09 6.22
CA PRO A 86 35.03 13.69 5.77
C PRO A 86 35.35 13.36 4.31
N ASP A 87 36.01 14.29 3.61
CA ASP A 87 36.54 14.05 2.28
C ASP A 87 37.68 13.01 2.29
N GLY A 88 37.86 12.31 1.18
CA GLY A 88 38.99 11.38 0.97
C GLY A 88 38.75 9.96 1.49
N LEU A 89 37.56 9.66 2.01
CA LEU A 89 37.14 8.32 2.42
C LEU A 89 36.64 7.45 1.25
N GLY A 90 36.49 8.04 0.06
CA GLY A 90 35.98 7.35 -1.14
C GLY A 90 34.47 7.12 -1.12
N PHE A 91 33.74 7.87 -0.28
CA PHE A 91 32.29 7.77 -0.14
C PHE A 91 31.53 8.67 -1.12
N GLU A 92 32.21 9.66 -1.70
CA GLU A 92 31.64 10.76 -2.47
C GLU A 92 30.93 10.28 -3.74
N LEU A 93 31.57 9.37 -4.49
CA LEU A 93 31.02 8.85 -5.74
C LEU A 93 29.74 8.05 -5.49
N TRP A 94 29.78 7.13 -4.53
CA TRP A 94 28.66 6.25 -4.24
C TRP A 94 27.47 7.03 -3.67
N ASN A 95 27.67 7.90 -2.69
CA ASN A 95 26.59 8.76 -2.17
C ASN A 95 25.96 9.63 -3.27
N ARG A 96 26.76 10.10 -4.24
CA ARG A 96 26.24 10.86 -5.39
C ARG A 96 25.35 9.99 -6.28
N ILE A 97 25.75 8.76 -6.58
CA ILE A 97 24.94 7.80 -7.34
C ILE A 97 23.64 7.49 -6.60
N GLU A 98 23.71 7.27 -5.28
CA GLU A 98 22.54 6.99 -4.45
C GLU A 98 21.54 8.14 -4.47
N THR A 99 22.05 9.36 -4.38
CA THR A 99 21.25 10.59 -4.47
C THR A 99 20.56 10.68 -5.82
N ILE A 100 21.27 10.47 -6.93
CA ILE A 100 20.66 10.44 -8.28
C ILE A 100 19.58 9.36 -8.36
N GLY A 101 19.84 8.15 -7.85
CA GLY A 101 18.85 7.08 -7.78
C GLY A 101 17.58 7.51 -7.04
N SER A 102 17.73 8.23 -5.91
CA SER A 102 16.59 8.67 -5.10
C SER A 102 15.72 9.69 -5.83
N LEU A 103 16.32 10.56 -6.65
CA LEU A 103 15.60 11.48 -7.53
C LEU A 103 14.86 10.73 -8.66
N VAL A 104 15.46 9.67 -9.19
CA VAL A 104 14.80 8.78 -10.17
C VAL A 104 13.58 8.09 -9.54
N LEU A 105 13.69 7.63 -8.29
CA LEU A 105 12.54 7.10 -7.53
C LEU A 105 11.46 8.16 -7.31
N GLY A 106 11.84 9.39 -6.95
CA GLY A 106 10.88 10.51 -6.84
C GLY A 106 10.15 10.77 -8.16
N ALA A 107 10.87 10.75 -9.28
CA ALA A 107 10.27 10.88 -10.60
C ALA A 107 9.34 9.71 -10.97
N SER A 108 9.66 8.48 -10.55
CA SER A 108 8.81 7.31 -10.81
C SER A 108 7.43 7.47 -10.16
N PHE A 109 7.37 7.99 -8.93
CA PHE A 109 6.12 8.31 -8.25
C PHE A 109 5.29 9.37 -9.00
N LEU A 110 5.93 10.38 -9.59
CA LEU A 110 5.22 11.37 -10.42
C LEU A 110 4.62 10.73 -11.67
N VAL A 111 5.33 9.78 -12.30
CA VAL A 111 4.79 9.02 -13.44
C VAL A 111 3.57 8.18 -13.01
N PHE A 112 3.59 7.57 -11.83
CA PHE A 112 2.45 6.83 -11.30
C PHE A 112 1.23 7.73 -11.09
N ILE A 113 1.40 8.87 -10.42
CA ILE A 113 0.33 9.86 -10.19
C ILE A 113 -0.22 10.37 -11.54
N TYR A 114 0.66 10.68 -12.49
CA TYR A 114 0.26 11.10 -13.82
C TYR A 114 -0.53 10.01 -14.56
N ASN A 115 -0.15 8.75 -14.41
CA ASN A 115 -0.89 7.62 -15.00
C ASN A 115 -2.32 7.54 -14.44
N ILE A 116 -2.50 7.70 -13.12
CA ILE A 116 -3.82 7.77 -12.48
C ILE A 116 -4.65 8.89 -13.09
N ILE A 117 -4.11 10.12 -13.14
CA ILE A 117 -4.83 11.30 -13.63
C ILE A 117 -5.22 11.12 -15.11
N LYS A 118 -4.28 10.70 -15.96
CA LYS A 118 -4.51 10.49 -17.39
C LYS A 118 -5.55 9.40 -17.64
N SER A 119 -5.53 8.35 -16.84
CA SER A 119 -6.38 7.17 -17.00
C SER A 119 -7.76 7.31 -16.38
N TRP A 120 -8.05 8.43 -15.70
CA TRP A 120 -9.31 8.61 -14.98
C TRP A 120 -10.57 8.55 -15.86
N ARG A 121 -10.42 8.76 -17.17
CA ARG A 121 -11.52 8.67 -18.15
C ARG A 121 -11.63 7.31 -18.83
N THR A 122 -10.65 6.42 -18.64
CA THR A 122 -10.64 5.09 -19.27
C THR A 122 -11.42 4.11 -18.44
N THR A 123 -12.61 3.70 -18.88
CA THR A 123 -13.43 2.71 -18.18
C THR A 123 -12.79 1.32 -18.23
N ALA A 124 -12.88 0.58 -17.13
CA ALA A 124 -12.46 -0.81 -17.07
C ALA A 124 -13.62 -1.79 -17.29
N PRO A 125 -13.37 -2.93 -17.94
CA PRO A 125 -14.27 -4.08 -17.81
C PRO A 125 -14.25 -4.60 -16.37
N ALA A 126 -15.24 -5.43 -16.03
CA ALA A 126 -15.34 -6.02 -14.71
C ALA A 126 -14.20 -7.02 -14.41
N ASP A 127 -13.73 -7.72 -15.44
CA ASP A 127 -12.62 -8.68 -15.42
C ASP A 127 -11.61 -8.39 -16.54
N PRO A 128 -10.72 -7.39 -16.38
CA PRO A 128 -9.71 -7.03 -17.39
C PRO A 128 -8.57 -8.05 -17.52
N TRP A 129 -8.43 -8.95 -16.55
CA TRP A 129 -7.28 -9.87 -16.45
C TRP A 129 -7.65 -11.33 -16.69
N GLU A 130 -8.92 -11.61 -16.95
CA GLU A 130 -9.46 -12.97 -16.95
C GLU A 130 -9.10 -13.73 -15.67
N GLY A 131 -9.29 -13.09 -14.51
CA GLY A 131 -8.81 -13.54 -13.22
C GLY A 131 -9.38 -14.88 -12.76
N ALA A 132 -8.66 -15.56 -11.86
CA ALA A 132 -9.05 -16.86 -11.32
C ALA A 132 -10.12 -16.78 -10.21
N THR A 133 -10.12 -15.67 -9.48
CA THR A 133 -10.75 -15.51 -8.16
C THR A 133 -12.01 -14.65 -8.21
N LEU A 134 -12.84 -14.77 -7.16
CA LEU A 134 -14.22 -14.27 -7.16
C LEU A 134 -14.37 -12.74 -7.26
N GLU A 135 -13.36 -11.96 -6.91
CA GLU A 135 -13.43 -10.50 -7.05
C GLU A 135 -13.66 -10.08 -8.51
N TRP A 136 -13.26 -10.90 -9.47
CA TRP A 136 -13.47 -10.67 -10.90
C TRP A 136 -14.85 -11.13 -11.41
N ALA A 137 -15.65 -11.79 -10.55
CA ALA A 137 -17.00 -12.26 -10.88
C ALA A 137 -18.09 -11.18 -10.73
N ILE A 138 -17.74 -10.03 -10.16
CA ILE A 138 -18.67 -8.92 -9.86
C ILE A 138 -18.27 -7.65 -10.61
N PRO A 139 -19.18 -6.66 -10.75
CA PRO A 139 -18.89 -5.40 -11.44
C PRO A 139 -17.67 -4.65 -10.89
N SER A 140 -17.13 -3.74 -11.70
CA SER A 140 -16.03 -2.83 -11.33
C SER A 140 -16.48 -1.37 -11.46
N PRO A 141 -16.55 -0.58 -10.37
CA PRO A 141 -16.38 -1.01 -8.99
C PRO A 141 -17.53 -1.91 -8.49
N PRO A 142 -17.30 -2.72 -7.42
CA PRO A 142 -18.32 -3.53 -6.78
C PRO A 142 -19.54 -2.73 -6.34
N GLN A 143 -20.68 -3.40 -6.26
CA GLN A 143 -21.85 -2.88 -5.56
C GLN A 143 -21.63 -2.95 -4.05
N GLU A 144 -22.34 -2.15 -3.26
CA GLU A 144 -22.15 -2.04 -1.80
C GLU A 144 -22.24 -3.39 -1.07
N PHE A 145 -23.10 -4.29 -1.57
CA PHE A 145 -23.29 -5.64 -1.05
C PHE A 145 -22.32 -6.69 -1.63
N ASN A 146 -21.41 -6.30 -2.52
CA ASN A 146 -20.51 -7.19 -3.28
C ASN A 146 -21.26 -8.24 -4.11
N PHE A 147 -21.60 -9.37 -3.48
CA PHE A 147 -22.26 -10.51 -4.09
C PHE A 147 -23.75 -10.51 -3.73
N PRO A 148 -24.66 -10.48 -4.72
CA PRO A 148 -26.11 -10.53 -4.48
C PRO A 148 -26.60 -11.90 -4.02
N ALA A 149 -25.84 -12.97 -4.27
CA ALA A 149 -26.07 -14.31 -3.76
C ALA A 149 -24.73 -14.94 -3.40
N LEU A 150 -24.71 -15.83 -2.40
CA LEU A 150 -23.49 -16.52 -1.98
C LEU A 150 -22.95 -17.38 -3.15
N PRO A 151 -21.69 -17.15 -3.59
CA PRO A 151 -21.11 -17.93 -4.66
C PRO A 151 -20.81 -19.37 -4.18
N SER A 152 -21.12 -20.35 -5.03
CA SER A 152 -20.73 -21.74 -4.79
C SER A 152 -19.29 -21.97 -5.28
N VAL A 153 -18.40 -22.40 -4.39
CA VAL A 153 -16.96 -22.58 -4.68
C VAL A 153 -16.59 -24.05 -4.54
N TYR A 154 -16.14 -24.66 -5.64
CA TYR A 154 -15.75 -26.08 -5.70
C TYR A 154 -14.26 -26.30 -6.03
N SER A 155 -13.52 -25.23 -6.29
CA SER A 155 -12.10 -25.28 -6.64
C SER A 155 -11.36 -24.06 -6.09
N ARG A 156 -10.02 -24.12 -6.08
CA ARG A 156 -9.17 -23.00 -5.68
C ARG A 156 -9.31 -21.79 -6.62
N ASP A 157 -9.53 -22.06 -7.90
CA ASP A 157 -9.53 -21.09 -9.00
C ASP A 157 -10.91 -21.12 -9.71
N PRO A 158 -11.99 -20.67 -9.03
CA PRO A 158 -13.38 -20.94 -9.44
C PRO A 158 -13.72 -20.39 -10.82
N LEU A 159 -13.24 -19.20 -11.18
CA LEU A 159 -13.57 -18.58 -12.47
C LEU A 159 -12.83 -19.22 -13.65
N TRP A 160 -11.61 -19.69 -13.42
CA TRP A 160 -10.90 -20.46 -14.44
C TRP A 160 -11.52 -21.82 -14.65
N GLU A 161 -11.98 -22.48 -13.58
CA GLU A 161 -12.68 -23.76 -13.70
C GLU A 161 -14.02 -23.59 -14.44
N GLN A 162 -14.78 -22.55 -14.11
CA GLN A 162 -16.02 -22.24 -14.82
C GLN A 162 -15.78 -22.00 -16.31
N ARG A 163 -14.75 -21.22 -16.67
CA ARG A 163 -14.33 -21.01 -18.06
C ARG A 163 -13.95 -22.31 -18.77
N ARG A 164 -13.22 -23.22 -18.10
CA ARG A 164 -12.87 -24.54 -18.67
C ARG A 164 -14.09 -25.41 -18.93
N MET A 165 -15.07 -25.38 -18.03
CA MET A 165 -16.28 -26.23 -18.10
C MET A 165 -17.32 -25.69 -19.09
N HIS A 166 -17.49 -24.37 -19.17
CA HIS A 166 -18.59 -23.74 -19.91
C HIS A 166 -18.13 -22.88 -21.10
N GLY A 167 -16.83 -22.68 -21.29
CA GLY A 167 -16.25 -21.86 -22.36
C GLY A 167 -16.20 -20.36 -22.05
N GLU A 168 -16.97 -19.87 -21.07
CA GLU A 168 -17.04 -18.46 -20.68
C GLU A 168 -17.12 -18.27 -19.16
N GLY A 169 -16.71 -17.07 -18.71
CA GLY A 169 -16.82 -16.65 -17.31
C GLY A 169 -18.19 -16.06 -17.00
N PRO A 170 -18.53 -15.83 -15.73
CA PRO A 170 -19.79 -15.21 -15.37
C PRO A 170 -19.84 -13.78 -15.91
N GLU A 171 -20.99 -13.38 -16.48
CA GLU A 171 -21.23 -12.00 -16.90
C GLU A 171 -21.62 -11.15 -15.68
N PRO A 172 -20.77 -10.21 -15.24
CA PRO A 172 -21.01 -9.46 -14.00
C PRO A 172 -22.07 -8.38 -14.23
N LYS A 173 -23.26 -8.63 -13.70
CA LYS A 173 -24.41 -7.71 -13.79
C LYS A 173 -24.62 -6.95 -12.49
N ARG A 174 -25.01 -5.67 -12.61
CA ARG A 174 -25.56 -4.93 -11.47
C ARG A 174 -26.96 -5.45 -11.18
N MET A 175 -27.26 -5.74 -9.93
CA MET A 175 -28.48 -6.43 -9.49
C MET A 175 -29.15 -5.64 -8.38
N SER A 176 -30.45 -5.85 -8.16
CA SER A 176 -31.14 -5.24 -7.03
C SER A 176 -30.56 -5.78 -5.72
N GLY A 177 -30.32 -4.89 -4.76
CA GLY A 177 -29.93 -5.24 -3.39
C GLY A 177 -31.12 -5.49 -2.46
N GLU A 178 -32.34 -5.62 -3.01
CA GLU A 178 -33.55 -5.84 -2.23
C GLU A 178 -33.45 -7.11 -1.40
N GLY A 179 -33.72 -6.99 -0.09
CA GLY A 179 -33.60 -8.09 0.87
C GLY A 179 -32.18 -8.36 1.38
N ILE A 180 -31.17 -7.61 0.92
CA ILE A 180 -29.80 -7.69 1.46
C ILE A 180 -29.65 -6.70 2.62
N HIS A 181 -29.27 -7.20 3.78
CA HIS A 181 -28.96 -6.38 4.95
C HIS A 181 -27.52 -5.83 4.86
N LEU A 182 -27.37 -4.52 4.98
CA LEU A 182 -26.08 -3.83 5.05
C LEU A 182 -25.91 -3.21 6.44
N PRO A 183 -24.67 -3.16 6.98
CA PRO A 183 -24.43 -2.44 8.22
C PRO A 183 -24.70 -0.95 8.04
N ASN A 184 -25.37 -0.35 9.02
CA ASN A 184 -25.62 1.09 9.02
C ASN A 184 -24.33 1.89 9.24
N PRO A 185 -24.19 3.08 8.61
CA PRO A 185 -23.06 3.96 8.88
C PRO A 185 -23.13 4.50 10.32
N SER A 186 -21.98 4.56 10.99
CA SER A 186 -21.82 5.06 12.36
C SER A 186 -20.74 6.13 12.42
N PHE A 187 -21.00 7.23 13.15
CA PHE A 187 -20.02 8.29 13.37
C PHE A 187 -19.14 8.06 14.62
N TRP A 188 -19.53 7.14 15.50
CA TRP A 188 -18.80 6.87 16.76
C TRP A 188 -17.36 6.40 16.57
N PRO A 189 -17.00 5.61 15.54
CA PRO A 189 -15.61 5.29 15.25
C PRO A 189 -14.75 6.55 15.03
N VAL A 190 -15.27 7.55 14.32
CA VAL A 190 -14.57 8.80 14.05
C VAL A 190 -14.41 9.62 15.32
N VAL A 191 -15.47 9.74 16.13
CA VAL A 191 -15.42 10.43 17.43
C VAL A 191 -14.38 9.80 18.36
N THR A 192 -14.37 8.47 18.43
CA THR A 192 -13.42 7.71 19.25
C THR A 192 -11.99 7.94 18.77
N ALA A 193 -11.75 7.92 17.44
CA ALA A 193 -10.44 8.19 16.85
C ALA A 193 -9.97 9.62 17.14
N LEU A 194 -10.85 10.62 17.07
CA LEU A 194 -10.54 12.01 17.41
C LEU A 194 -10.20 12.18 18.90
N GLY A 195 -10.96 11.54 19.80
CA GLY A 195 -10.65 11.53 21.22
C GLY A 195 -9.28 10.92 21.50
N LEU A 196 -8.96 9.81 20.83
CA LEU A 196 -7.66 9.15 20.94
C LEU A 196 -6.53 10.04 20.43
N ALA A 197 -6.75 10.75 19.33
CA ALA A 197 -5.79 11.72 18.80
C ALA A 197 -5.55 12.86 19.81
N VAL A 198 -6.60 13.45 20.38
CA VAL A 198 -6.48 14.50 21.42
C VAL A 198 -5.72 13.98 22.65
N PHE A 199 -6.03 12.76 23.10
CA PHE A 199 -5.35 12.12 24.22
C PHE A 199 -3.84 12.00 23.96
N PHE A 200 -3.44 11.40 22.84
CA PHE A 200 -2.03 11.20 22.53
C PHE A 200 -1.29 12.49 22.20
N VAL A 201 -1.91 13.44 21.49
CA VAL A 201 -1.31 14.76 21.23
C VAL A 201 -1.09 15.51 22.55
N GLY A 202 -2.08 15.50 23.44
CA GLY A 202 -1.97 16.11 24.78
C GLY A 202 -0.85 15.48 25.61
N PHE A 203 -0.72 14.15 25.57
CA PHE A 203 0.31 13.39 26.27
C PHE A 203 1.71 13.67 25.70
N LEU A 204 1.89 13.59 24.38
CA LEU A 204 3.17 13.74 23.70
C LEU A 204 3.73 15.16 23.78
N LEU A 205 2.86 16.17 23.67
CA LEU A 205 3.27 17.57 23.74
C LEU A 205 3.34 18.11 25.18
N GLY A 206 3.01 17.29 26.17
CA GLY A 206 3.03 17.68 27.58
C GLY A 206 2.13 18.88 27.91
N VAL A 207 1.02 19.05 27.18
CA VAL A 207 0.21 20.28 27.20
C VAL A 207 -0.36 20.56 28.59
N ASN A 208 -1.29 19.71 29.04
CA ASN A 208 -1.94 19.78 30.35
C ASN A 208 -2.70 18.47 30.59
N LEU A 209 -2.72 17.99 31.84
CA LEU A 209 -3.53 16.85 32.28
C LEU A 209 -5.00 16.97 31.87
N TRP A 210 -5.59 18.17 31.90
CA TRP A 210 -7.00 18.37 31.52
C TRP A 210 -7.29 18.05 30.05
N VAL A 211 -6.37 18.32 29.14
CA VAL A 211 -6.53 17.98 27.72
C VAL A 211 -6.45 16.47 27.52
N ILE A 212 -5.55 15.80 28.24
CA ILE A 212 -5.40 14.35 28.22
C ILE A 212 -6.68 13.69 28.76
N LEU A 213 -7.18 14.15 29.90
CA LEU A 213 -8.43 13.66 30.49
C LEU A 213 -9.63 13.94 29.58
N ALA A 214 -9.69 15.09 28.91
CA ALA A 214 -10.73 15.38 27.93
C ALA A 214 -10.69 14.41 26.74
N GLY A 215 -9.51 14.14 26.17
CA GLY A 215 -9.33 13.15 25.11
C GLY A 215 -9.76 11.74 25.56
N GLY A 216 -9.33 11.32 26.75
CA GLY A 216 -9.73 10.03 27.34
C GLY A 216 -11.24 9.96 27.61
N GLY A 217 -11.85 11.06 28.05
CA GLY A 217 -13.30 11.17 28.22
C GLY A 217 -14.07 11.04 26.91
N ILE A 218 -13.59 11.65 25.82
CA ILE A 218 -14.18 11.52 24.48
C ILE A 218 -14.07 10.06 23.99
N VAL A 219 -12.94 9.39 24.23
CA VAL A 219 -12.79 7.96 23.89
C VAL A 219 -13.78 7.10 24.67
N ALA A 220 -13.87 7.30 25.99
CA ALA A 220 -14.79 6.54 26.84
C ALA A 220 -16.25 6.76 26.41
N LEU A 221 -16.63 8.01 26.15
CA LEU A 221 -17.96 8.36 25.63
C LEU A 221 -18.21 7.73 24.26
N GLY A 222 -17.25 7.81 23.35
CA GLY A 222 -17.36 7.26 21.99
C GLY A 222 -17.58 5.75 22.00
N ILE A 223 -16.77 5.01 22.77
CA ILE A 223 -16.91 3.55 22.92
C ILE A 223 -18.24 3.21 23.59
N PHE A 224 -18.59 3.90 24.68
CA PHE A 224 -19.84 3.65 25.40
C PHE A 224 -21.05 3.87 24.49
N ALA A 225 -21.13 5.02 23.83
CA ALA A 225 -22.25 5.35 22.97
C ALA A 225 -22.32 4.44 21.73
N TRP A 226 -21.17 4.05 21.18
CA TRP A 226 -21.11 3.07 20.10
C TRP A 226 -21.65 1.70 20.52
N ALA A 227 -21.33 1.24 21.74
CA ALA A 227 -21.79 -0.05 22.25
C ALA A 227 -23.32 -0.12 22.42
N PHE A 228 -23.98 1.03 22.58
CA PHE A 228 -25.44 1.13 22.67
C PHE A 228 -26.09 1.66 21.39
N GLU A 229 -25.34 1.76 20.28
CA GLU A 229 -25.89 2.14 18.99
C GLU A 229 -26.86 1.03 18.50
N PRO A 230 -28.13 1.35 18.20
CA PRO A 230 -29.08 0.35 17.74
C PRO A 230 -28.60 -0.28 16.43
N ALA A 231 -28.61 -1.61 16.35
CA ALA A 231 -28.46 -2.32 15.10
C ALA A 231 -29.74 -2.09 14.28
N GLY A 232 -29.71 -1.10 13.38
CA GLY A 232 -30.78 -0.85 12.42
C GLY A 232 -30.80 -1.84 11.25
#